data_AF-A0A2H0DV54-F1
#
_entry.id   AF-A0A2H0DV54-F1
#
_cell.length_a   1.000
_cell.length_b   1.000
_cell.length_c   1.000
_cell.angle_alpha   90.00
_cell.angle_beta   90.00
_cell.angle_gamma   90.00
#
_symmetry.space_group_name_H-M   'P 1'
#
loop_
_entity.id
_entity.type
_entity.pdbx_description
1 polymer ?
#
loop_
_entity_poly.entity_id
_entity_poly.type
_entity_poly.pdbx_seq_one_letter_code
_entity_poly.pdbx_strand_id
1 'polypeptide(L)' 'MPIQKILRVGNSLGVTLPSSLVKNLSLKPGDQVEVENNLNNSLTLNFIDSHQLSLGLSSIKKTTRKLI' A
#
# COMPACT_ATOMS: atom_id res chain seq x y z
N MET A 1 17.86 -10.07 8.65
CA MET A 1 17.17 -9.22 7.66
C MET A 1 16.03 -10.03 7.05
N PRO A 2 14.81 -9.49 6.88
CA PRO A 2 13.75 -10.22 6.19
C PRO A 2 14.17 -10.44 4.72
N ILE A 3 14.27 -11.70 4.31
CA ILE A 3 14.60 -12.09 2.94
C ILE A 3 13.32 -12.01 2.11
N GLN A 4 13.28 -11.14 1.11
CA GLN A 4 12.17 -11.08 0.16
C GLN A 4 12.35 -12.18 -0.89
N LYS A 5 11.27 -12.90 -1.19
CA LYS A 5 11.30 -14.03 -2.12
C LYS A 5 10.97 -13.56 -3.53
N ILE A 6 11.81 -13.93 -4.49
CA ILE A 6 11.52 -13.83 -5.93
C ILE A 6 10.95 -15.18 -6.38
N LEU A 7 9.84 -15.14 -7.12
CA LEU A 7 9.17 -16.32 -7.67
C LEU A 7 8.86 -16.14 -9.16
N ARG A 8 8.68 -17.24 -9.87
CA ARG A 8 8.21 -17.23 -11.26
C ARG A 8 6.69 -17.08 -11.28
N VAL A 9 6.18 -16.11 -12.04
CA VAL A 9 4.76 -15.85 -12.26
C VAL A 9 4.51 -15.91 -13.76
N GLY A 10 4.07 -17.09 -14.26
CA GLY A 10 3.95 -17.34 -15.69
C GLY A 10 5.28 -17.21 -16.43
N ASN A 11 5.35 -16.26 -17.38
CA ASN A 11 6.56 -15.92 -18.14
C ASN A 11 7.34 -14.73 -17.54
N SER A 12 7.01 -14.33 -16.31
CA SER A 12 7.60 -13.18 -15.63
C SER A 12 8.13 -13.56 -14.24
N LEU A 13 8.84 -12.62 -13.61
CA LEU A 13 9.24 -12.72 -12.20
C LEU A 13 8.31 -11.88 -11.34
N GLY A 14 8.02 -12.36 -10.14
CA GLY A 14 7.27 -11.65 -9.11
C GLY A 14 8.05 -11.60 -7.80
N VAL A 15 7.83 -10.54 -7.03
CA VAL A 15 8.41 -10.36 -5.70
C VAL A 15 7.30 -10.37 -4.66
N THR A 16 7.49 -11.09 -3.55
CA THR A 16 6.52 -11.09 -2.46
C THR A 16 6.63 -9.81 -1.63
N LEU A 17 5.52 -9.08 -1.49
CA LEU A 17 5.41 -7.97 -0.56
C LEU A 17 4.95 -8.44 0.83
N PRO A 18 5.49 -7.88 1.92
CA PRO A 18 5.00 -8.16 3.26
C PRO A 18 3.51 -7.80 3.40
N SER A 19 2.74 -8.67 4.06
CA SER A 19 1.30 -8.47 4.24
C SER A 19 0.95 -7.20 5.02
N SER A 20 1.82 -6.76 5.93
CA SER A 20 1.68 -5.50 6.67
C SER A 20 1.78 -4.29 5.74
N LEU A 21 2.70 -4.29 4.78
CA LEU A 21 2.86 -3.21 3.79
C LEU A 21 1.63 -3.10 2.91
N VAL A 22 1.14 -4.24 2.39
CA VAL A 22 -0.07 -4.31 1.56
C VAL A 22 -1.27 -3.71 2.30
N LYS A 23 -1.46 -4.06 3.58
CA LYS A 23 -2.55 -3.53 4.40
C LYS A 23 -2.40 -2.05 4.71
N ASN A 24 -1.21 -1.60 5.07
CA ASN A 24 -0.96 -0.21 5.47
C ASN A 24 -1.15 0.78 4.32
N LEU A 25 -0.82 0.35 3.10
CA LEU A 25 -0.95 1.14 1.87
C LEU A 25 -2.27 0.88 1.12
N SER A 26 -3.15 0.04 1.68
CA SER A 26 -4.44 -0.34 1.08
C SER A 26 -4.35 -0.93 -0.34
N LEU A 27 -3.25 -1.61 -0.65
CA LEU A 27 -2.98 -2.15 -1.99
C LEU A 27 -3.88 -3.34 -2.31
N LYS A 28 -4.32 -3.43 -3.57
CA LYS A 28 -5.18 -4.49 -4.08
C LYS A 28 -4.60 -5.12 -5.35
N PRO A 29 -4.91 -6.40 -5.62
CA PRO A 29 -4.57 -7.00 -6.91
C PRO A 29 -5.19 -6.20 -8.06
N GLY A 30 -4.36 -5.85 -9.04
CA GLY A 30 -4.78 -5.05 -10.20
C GLY A 30 -4.41 -3.57 -10.09
N ASP A 31 -3.96 -3.09 -8.92
CA ASP A 31 -3.47 -1.72 -8.76
C ASP A 31 -2.26 -1.46 -9.66
N GLN A 32 -2.20 -0.25 -10.22
CA GLN A 32 -1.09 0.17 -11.05
C GLN A 32 0.11 0.55 -10.18
N VAL A 33 1.29 0.06 -10.56
CA VAL A 33 2.56 0.33 -9.89
C VAL A 33 3.57 0.77 -10.93
N GLU A 34 4.23 1.88 -10.67
CA GLU A 34 5.36 2.33 -11.46
C GLU A 34 6.65 1.79 -10.86
N VAL A 35 7.55 1.33 -11.73
CA VAL A 35 8.79 0.66 -11.35
C VAL A 35 9.97 1.42 -11.92
N GLU A 36 10.79 1.96 -11.03
CA GLU A 36 12.00 2.70 -11.40
C GLU A 36 13.24 1.87 -11.02
N ASN A 37 14.14 1.72 -11.99
CA ASN A 37 15.43 1.08 -11.77
C ASN A 37 16.49 2.16 -11.53
N ASN A 38 17.04 2.20 -10.32
CA ASN A 38 18.10 3.13 -9.97
C ASN A 38 19.47 2.55 -10.31
N LEU A 39 20.44 3.44 -10.53
CA LEU A 39 21.83 3.08 -10.84
C LEU A 39 22.54 2.26 -9.72
N ASN A 40 21.94 2.20 -8.53
CA ASN A 40 22.51 1.54 -7.35
C ASN A 40 22.00 0.09 -7.15
N ASN A 41 21.58 -0.58 -8.23
CA ASN A 41 20.94 -1.91 -8.20
C ASN A 41 19.72 -1.97 -7.26
N SER A 42 19.02 -0.86 -7.09
CA SER A 42 17.81 -0.76 -6.29
C SER A 42 16.60 -0.48 -7.18
N LEU A 43 15.51 -1.16 -6.87
CA LEU A 43 14.22 -0.98 -7.52
C LEU A 43 13.32 -0.15 -6.60
N THR A 44 12.77 0.94 -7.10
CA THR A 44 11.75 1.72 -6.40
C THR A 44 10.38 1.37 -6.98
N LEU A 45 9.42 1.09 -6.10
CA LEU A 45 8.03 0.82 -6.46
C LEU A 45 7.16 2.01 -6.01
N ASN A 46 6.57 2.71 -6.97
CA ASN A 46 5.70 3.85 -6.71
C ASN A 46 4.24 3.40 -6.87
N PHE A 47 3.48 3.42 -5.78
CA PHE A 47 2.06 3.05 -5.76
C PHE A 47 1.22 4.32 -5.93
N ILE A 48 0.54 4.45 -7.07
CA ILE A 48 -0.14 5.71 -7.48
C ILE A 48 -1.41 5.95 -6.65
N ASP A 49 -2.18 4.89 -6.38
CA ASP A 49 -3.46 4.95 -5.68
C ASP A 49 -3.37 4.54 -4.20
N SER A 50 -2.21 4.76 -3.55
CA SER A 50 -2.05 4.39 -2.15
C SER A 50 -2.91 5.31 -1.27
N HIS A 51 -4.15 4.90 -1.02
CA HIS A 51 -5.02 5.49 -0.01
C HIS A 51 -4.47 5.10 1.36
N GLN A 52 -3.47 5.84 1.83
CA GLN A 52 -3.06 5.79 3.23
C GLN A 52 -4.30 6.08 4.07
N LEU A 53 -4.71 5.09 4.87
CA LEU A 53 -5.83 5.25 5.79
C LEU A 53 -5.53 6.46 6.67
N SER A 54 -6.36 7.51 6.55
CA SER A 54 -6.27 8.66 7.44
C SER A 54 -6.41 8.13 8.87
N LEU A 55 -5.36 8.26 9.67
CA LEU A 55 -5.40 7.91 11.10
C LEU A 55 -6.61 8.64 11.68
N GLY A 56 -7.62 7.87 12.10
CA GLY A 56 -8.97 8.36 12.35
C GLY A 56 -8.97 9.67 13.13
N LEU A 57 -9.32 10.76 12.43
CA LEU A 57 -9.95 11.89 13.10
C LEU A 57 -11.23 11.30 13.69
N SER A 58 -11.22 11.07 14.99
CA SER A 58 -12.39 10.66 15.75
C SER A 58 -13.55 11.54 15.32
N SER A 59 -14.53 10.94 14.64
CA SER A 59 -15.75 11.62 14.24
C SER A 59 -16.42 12.12 15.52
N ILE A 60 -16.19 13.38 15.86
CA ILE A 60 -16.89 14.08 16.94
C ILE A 60 -18.34 14.12 16.49
N LYS A 61 -19.13 13.12 16.89
CA LYS A 61 -20.58 13.15 16.74
C LYS A 61 -21.09 14.37 17.51
N LYS A 62 -21.33 15.48 16.80
CA LYS A 62 -22.09 16.61 17.33
C LYS A 62 -23.52 16.12 17.58
N THR A 63 -23.78 15.66 18.79
CA THR A 63 -25.14 15.54 19.33
C THR A 63 -25.73 16.94 19.38
N THR A 64 -26.54 17.29 18.39
CA THR A 64 -27.43 18.46 18.45
C THR A 64 -28.55 18.12 19.42
N ARG A 65 -28.41 18.56 20.69
CA ARG A 65 -29.55 18.64 21.61
C ARG A 65 -30.48 19.73 21.09
N LYS A 66 -31.57 19.32 20.43
CA LYS A 66 -32.70 20.22 20.13
C LYS A 66 -33.46 20.42 21.44
N LEU A 67 -33.21 21.55 22.11
CA LEU A 67 -34.09 22.06 23.16
C LEU A 67 -35.28 22.72 22.44
N ILE A 68 -36.47 22.16 22.62
CA ILE A 68 -37.76 22.84 22.46
C ILE A 68 -38.40 22.78 23.84
#